data_AF-A0A951FAP0-F1
#
_entry.id   AF-A0A951FAP0-F1
#
_cell.length_a   1.000
_cell.length_b   1.000
_cell.length_c   1.000
_cell.angle_alpha   90.00
_cell.angle_beta   90.00
_cell.angle_gamma   90.00
#
_symmetry.space_group_name_H-M   'P 1'
#
loop_
_entity.id
_entity.type
_entity.pdbx_description
1 polymer ?
#
loop_
_entity_poly.entity_id
_entity_poly.type
_entity_poly.pdbx_seq_one_letter_code
_entity_poly.pdbx_strand_id
1 'polypeptide(L)' 'MSQAEAYLQDQQARYQDELLEFLRIPSISSLPEHAADVERAASWVADRLRVAGIEHVQILPTGGHPVVYGD' A
#
# COMPACT_ATOMS: atom_id res chain seq x y z
N MET A 1 -13.13 -13.53 23.14
CA MET A 1 -12.65 -12.80 21.96
C MET A 1 -13.57 -11.62 21.73
N SER A 2 -13.01 -10.43 21.55
CA SER A 2 -13.74 -9.24 21.14
C SER A 2 -14.22 -9.38 19.68
N GLN A 3 -15.19 -8.55 19.27
CA GLN A 3 -15.61 -8.51 17.86
C GLN A 3 -14.44 -8.14 16.93
N ALA A 4 -13.53 -7.28 17.39
CA ALA A 4 -12.34 -6.91 16.63
C ALA A 4 -11.39 -8.09 16.43
N GLU A 5 -11.13 -8.88 17.47
CA GLU A 5 -10.28 -10.07 17.37
C GLU A 5 -10.86 -11.12 16.42
N ALA A 6 -12.17 -11.37 16.50
CA ALA A 6 -12.86 -12.31 15.62
C ALA A 6 -12.79 -11.87 14.15
N TYR A 7 -12.98 -10.58 13.87
CA TYR A 7 -12.85 -10.02 12.53
C TYR A 7 -11.42 -10.16 11.99
N LEU A 8 -10.40 -9.83 12.78
CA LEU A 8 -9.01 -9.97 12.36
C LEU A 8 -8.64 -11.42 12.03
N GLN A 9 -9.16 -12.38 12.80
CA GLN A 9 -8.92 -13.79 12.56
C GLN A 9 -9.62 -14.29 11.29
N ASP A 10 -10.85 -13.85 11.02
CA ASP A 10 -11.59 -14.15 9.79
C ASP A 10 -10.90 -13.56 8.53
N GLN A 11 -10.36 -12.35 8.66
CA GLN A 11 -9.73 -11.63 7.55
C GLN A 11 -8.24 -11.91 7.38
N GLN A 12 -7.64 -12.72 8.26
CA GLN A 12 -6.20 -12.94 8.34
C GLN A 12 -5.58 -13.40 7.02
N ALA A 13 -6.22 -14.36 6.31
CA ALA A 13 -5.71 -14.87 5.04
C ALA A 13 -5.64 -13.78 3.98
N ARG A 14 -6.71 -12.98 3.86
CA ARG A 14 -6.76 -11.85 2.93
C ARG A 14 -5.64 -10.84 3.21
N TYR A 15 -5.43 -10.46 4.47
CA TYR A 15 -4.37 -9.51 4.82
C TYR A 15 -2.96 -10.04 4.50
N GLN A 16 -2.75 -11.34 4.66
CA GLN A 16 -1.47 -11.95 4.27
C GLN A 16 -1.29 -11.91 2.75
N ASP A 17 -2.31 -12.25 1.98
CA ASP A 17 -2.24 -12.22 0.51
C ASP A 17 -1.97 -10.81 -0.01
N GLU A 18 -2.62 -9.80 0.57
CA GLU A 18 -2.42 -8.39 0.23
C GLU A 18 -1.00 -7.91 0.59
N LEU A 19 -0.48 -8.31 1.75
CA LEU A 19 0.90 -8.03 2.13
C LEU A 19 1.90 -8.69 1.16
N LEU A 20 1.66 -9.95 0.79
CA LEU A 20 2.50 -10.67 -0.17
C LEU A 20 2.42 -10.07 -1.57
N GLU A 21 1.27 -9.57 -2.00
CA GLU A 21 1.12 -8.82 -3.24
C GLU A 21 1.98 -7.55 -3.23
N PHE A 22 1.92 -6.77 -2.15
CA PHE A 22 2.73 -5.56 -2.01
C PHE A 22 4.24 -5.86 -2.02
N LEU A 23 4.66 -6.88 -1.26
CA LEU A 23 6.08 -7.29 -1.19
C LEU A 23 6.63 -7.83 -2.51
N ARG A 24 5.79 -8.26 -3.45
CA ARG A 24 6.22 -8.69 -4.80
C ARG A 24 6.59 -7.52 -5.70
N ILE A 25 6.27 -6.28 -5.32
CA ILE A 25 6.72 -5.09 -6.05
C ILE A 25 8.18 -4.83 -5.67
N PRO A 26 9.15 -4.90 -6.61
CA PRO A 26 10.55 -4.69 -6.30
C PRO A 26 10.87 -3.19 -6.25
N SER A 27 10.17 -2.44 -5.39
CA SER A 27 10.28 -0.98 -5.25
C SER A 27 11.55 -0.57 -4.47
N ILE A 28 12.73 -0.85 -5.04
CA ILE A 28 14.03 -0.57 -4.41
C ILE A 28 14.48 0.84 -4.79
N SER A 29 14.31 1.80 -3.89
CA SER A 29 14.54 3.23 -4.16
C SER A 29 15.98 3.61 -4.49
N SER A 30 16.98 2.86 -3.99
CA SER A 30 18.39 3.11 -4.28
C SER A 30 18.85 2.64 -5.66
N LEU A 31 18.00 1.92 -6.40
CA LEU A 31 18.29 1.37 -7.73
C LEU A 31 17.43 2.10 -8.78
N PRO A 32 18.02 2.94 -9.66
CA PRO A 32 17.27 3.73 -10.64
C PRO A 32 16.39 2.91 -11.59
N GLU A 33 16.79 1.68 -11.91
CA GLU A 33 16.02 0.74 -12.75
C GLU A 33 14.66 0.36 -12.14
N HIS A 34 14.50 0.51 -10.82
CA HIS A 34 13.26 0.23 -10.09
C HIS A 34 12.39 1.48 -9.86
N ALA A 35 12.69 2.62 -10.49
CA ALA A 35 11.90 3.84 -10.33
C ALA A 35 10.40 3.62 -10.65
N ALA A 36 10.10 2.86 -11.72
CA ALA A 36 8.72 2.51 -12.07
C ALA A 36 8.04 1.57 -11.06
N ASP A 37 8.82 0.71 -10.39
CA ASP A 37 8.30 -0.15 -9.33
C ASP A 37 7.96 0.64 -8.06
N VAL A 38 8.72 1.70 -7.75
CA VAL A 38 8.40 2.64 -6.67
C VAL A 38 7.08 3.37 -6.93
N GLU A 39 6.86 3.84 -8.16
CA GLU A 39 5.57 4.43 -8.58
C GLU A 39 4.42 3.42 -8.48
N ARG A 40 4.67 2.16 -8.86
CA ARG A 40 3.69 1.08 -8.73
C ARG A 40 3.35 0.80 -7.27
N ALA A 41 4.34 0.77 -6.37
CA ALA A 41 4.11 0.61 -4.94
C ALA A 41 3.29 1.76 -4.34
N ALA A 42 3.60 3.01 -4.72
CA ALA A 42 2.81 4.17 -4.30
C ALA A 42 1.34 4.08 -4.77
N SER A 43 1.14 3.67 -6.03
CA SER A 43 -0.21 3.46 -6.59
C SER A 43 -0.97 2.37 -5.85
N TRP A 44 -0.31 1.24 -5.57
CA TRP A 44 -0.91 0.15 -4.80
C TRP A 44 -1.37 0.62 -3.42
N VAL A 45 -0.50 1.33 -2.68
CA VAL A 45 -0.85 1.87 -1.35
C VAL A 45 -2.03 2.85 -1.44
N ALA A 46 -2.03 3.75 -2.42
CA ALA A 46 -3.14 4.68 -2.62
C ALA A 46 -4.47 3.94 -2.85
N ASP A 47 -4.48 2.90 -3.68
CA ASP A 47 -5.68 2.10 -3.92
C ASP A 47 -6.14 1.35 -2.65
N ARG A 48 -5.19 0.85 -1.84
CA ARG A 48 -5.51 0.23 -0.55
C ARG A 48 -6.15 1.20 0.45
N LEU A 49 -5.66 2.44 0.52
CA LEU A 49 -6.25 3.49 1.35
C LEU A 49 -7.68 3.81 0.90
N ARG A 50 -7.91 3.92 -0.41
CA ARG A 50 -9.26 4.15 -0.97
C ARG A 50 -10.23 3.01 -0.65
N VAL A 51 -9.80 1.76 -0.80
CA VAL A 51 -10.61 0.58 -0.44
C VAL A 51 -10.93 0.55 1.06
N ALA A 52 -10.00 1.03 1.90
CA ALA A 52 -10.22 1.15 3.34
C ALA A 52 -11.18 2.29 3.72
N GLY A 53 -11.58 3.14 2.75
CA GLY A 53 -12.49 4.26 2.97
C GLY A 53 -11.82 5.54 3.49
N ILE A 54 -10.48 5.64 3.36
CA ILE A 54 -9.75 6.88 3.66
C ILE A 54 -10.08 7.93 2.60
N GLU A 55 -10.25 9.18 3.02
CA GLU A 55 -10.61 10.29 2.16
C GLU A 55 -9.34 10.98 1.60
N HIS A 56 -9.56 11.86 0.60
CA HIS A 56 -8.52 12.72 -0.01
C HIS A 56 -7.21 12.01 -0.41
N VAL A 57 -7.30 10.72 -0.81
CA VAL A 57 -6.11 9.91 -1.12
C VAL A 57 -5.39 10.41 -2.38
N GLN A 58 -4.14 10.85 -2.20
CA GLN A 58 -3.31 11.47 -3.23
C GLN A 58 -1.91 10.85 -3.28
N ILE A 59 -1.36 10.78 -4.49
CA ILE A 59 0.06 10.53 -4.72
C ILE A 59 0.70 11.88 -5.05
N LEU A 60 1.59 12.33 -4.17
CA LEU A 60 2.23 13.63 -4.26
C LEU A 60 3.63 13.45 -4.87
N PRO A 61 3.92 14.08 -6.02
CA PRO A 61 5.26 14.06 -6.59
C PRO A 61 6.21 14.84 -5.69
N THR A 62 7.46 14.40 -5.62
CA THR A 62 8.53 15.11 -4.90
C THR A 62 9.70 15.38 -5.84
N GLY A 63 10.80 15.94 -5.33
CA GLY A 63 12.07 16.00 -6.06
C GLY A 63 12.74 14.63 -6.27
N GLY A 64 12.13 13.55 -5.78
CA GLY A 64 12.55 12.17 -5.93
C GLY A 64 11.34 11.24 -5.91
N HIS A 65 11.30 10.27 -4.99
CA HIS A 65 10.22 9.29 -4.91
C HIS A 65 8.90 9.90 -4.42
N PRO A 66 7.75 9.40 -4.90
CA PRO A 66 6.44 9.91 -4.52
C PRO A 66 6.12 9.63 -3.04
N VAL A 67 5.17 10.41 -2.50
CA VAL A 67 4.57 10.18 -1.19
C VAL A 67 3.07 9.91 -1.37
N VAL A 68 2.53 8.95 -0.63
CA VAL A 68 1.08 8.71 -0.58
C VAL A 68 0.51 9.37 0.68
N TYR A 69 -0.54 10.17 0.50
CA TYR A 69 -1.27 10.87 1.57
C TYR A 69 -2.76 10.51 1.51
N GLY A 70 -3.44 10.52 2.66
CA GLY A 70 -4.89 10.44 2.82
C GLY A 70 -5.28 10.81 4.26
N ASP A 71 -6.51 11.29 4.45
CA ASP A 71 -7.07 11.71 5.75
C ASP A 71 -8.47 11.17 6.04
#